data_AF-A0A0F9MF17-F1
#
_entry.id   AF-A0A0F9MF17-F1
#
_cell.length_a   1.000
_cell.length_b   1.000
_cell.length_c   1.000
_cell.angle_alpha   90.00
_cell.angle_beta   90.00
_cell.angle_gamma   90.00
#
_symmetry.space_group_name_H-M   'P 1'
#
loop_
_entity.id
_entity.type
_entity.pdbx_description
1 polymer ?
#
loop_
_entity_poly.entity_id
_entity_poly.type
_entity_poly.pdbx_seq_one_letter_code
_entity_poly.pdbx_strand_id
1 'polypeptide(L)'
;MNDALDVGKNINKAGFIELLKNMFPKLQSVYGNMSYGSDWYERWNKGQRICSENYYSRYFTYAIPRGDISDQVIQALSDESEKWELDRESNPLNEILTPASSETLIKKLRHKSGEIGADASIALAVAITQKSDEISNPEVLYSWMTPFSQAAMLVSDLIQNVSKPDRADLAKKCIDVAPILEFKLEIFKWLKREDEKKPEKDAFSEESIDEIGKHLGKVIAHELKDKKDITLLAPASIPIIFYTLNKFVEKGYVNDYVDELILKDPESLIRIIDSYVPTAWGMESGVSHKSDFERDQYNSLTSELDASKVLNAIETHFPQSMEVSDDFPRLYDDDTEKGLLFLEQFVWLHKYVLRELEDTENDSDEKA
;
A
#
# COMPACT_ATOMS: atom_id res chain seq x y z
N MET A 1 -27.81 3.67 -34.13
CA MET A 1 -28.37 3.34 -32.80
C MET A 1 -29.71 4.03 -32.71
N ASN A 2 -30.81 3.30 -32.54
CA ASN A 2 -32.07 3.94 -32.16
C ASN A 2 -31.95 4.29 -30.68
N ASP A 3 -32.03 5.58 -30.37
CA ASP A 3 -31.94 6.06 -28.99
C ASP A 3 -33.17 5.55 -28.22
N ALA A 4 -33.02 5.16 -26.95
CA ALA A 4 -34.15 4.63 -26.17
C ALA A 4 -35.32 5.64 -26.10
N LEU A 5 -35.00 6.92 -26.18
CA LEU A 5 -35.94 8.03 -26.23
C LEU A 5 -36.69 8.16 -27.57
N ASP A 6 -36.16 7.60 -28.67
CA ASP A 6 -36.77 7.64 -30.00
C ASP A 6 -37.93 6.64 -30.17
N VAL A 7 -37.99 5.61 -29.32
CA VAL A 7 -39.00 4.54 -29.39
C VAL A 7 -40.28 4.92 -28.64
N GLY A 8 -40.23 5.92 -27.76
CA GLY A 8 -41.35 6.34 -26.92
C GLY A 8 -42.35 7.25 -27.65
N LYS A 9 -43.61 6.83 -27.74
CA LYS A 9 -44.71 7.68 -28.25
C LYS A 9 -45.04 8.77 -27.23
N ASN A 10 -45.17 10.02 -27.69
CA ASN A 10 -45.55 11.20 -26.88
C ASN A 10 -44.61 11.55 -25.72
N ILE A 11 -43.31 11.20 -25.79
CA ILE A 11 -42.35 11.58 -24.75
C ILE A 11 -41.81 12.99 -24.99
N ASN A 12 -41.88 13.85 -23.97
CA ASN A 12 -41.13 15.11 -23.93
C ASN A 12 -39.64 14.81 -23.69
N LYS A 13 -38.90 14.54 -24.78
CA LYS A 13 -37.48 14.18 -24.73
C LYS A 13 -36.63 15.25 -24.03
N ALA A 14 -36.89 16.53 -24.33
CA ALA A 14 -36.16 17.64 -23.74
C ALA A 14 -36.33 17.68 -22.21
N GLY A 15 -37.57 17.53 -21.74
CA GLY A 15 -37.87 17.47 -20.30
C GLY A 15 -37.25 16.26 -19.60
N PHE A 16 -37.21 15.10 -20.26
CA PHE A 16 -36.54 13.90 -19.74
C PHE A 16 -35.03 14.09 -19.61
N ILE A 17 -34.39 14.65 -20.64
CA ILE A 17 -32.95 14.95 -20.61
C ILE A 17 -32.64 15.98 -19.52
N GLU A 18 -33.48 17.00 -19.36
CA GLU A 18 -33.31 18.01 -18.31
C GLU A 18 -33.43 17.40 -16.90
N LEU A 19 -34.44 16.53 -16.68
CA LEU A 19 -34.58 15.78 -15.44
C LEU A 19 -33.34 14.93 -15.15
N LEU A 20 -32.86 14.18 -16.14
CA LEU A 20 -31.66 13.34 -16.00
C LEU A 20 -30.41 14.19 -15.71
N LYS A 21 -30.25 15.36 -16.34
CA LYS A 21 -29.15 16.29 -16.02
C LYS A 21 -29.22 16.84 -14.60
N ASN A 22 -30.42 17.01 -14.04
CA ASN A 22 -30.59 17.46 -12.65
C ASN A 22 -30.31 16.34 -11.63
N MET A 23 -30.72 15.11 -11.95
CA MET A 23 -30.48 13.94 -11.11
C MET A 23 -29.03 13.45 -11.20
N PHE A 24 -28.43 13.50 -12.40
CA PHE A 24 -27.07 13.07 -12.72
C PHE A 24 -26.30 14.22 -13.39
N PRO A 25 -25.78 15.18 -12.61
CA PRO A 25 -25.10 16.36 -13.14
C PRO A 25 -23.93 16.05 -14.07
N LYS A 26 -23.23 14.92 -13.89
CA LYS A 26 -22.18 14.46 -14.83
C LYS A 26 -22.65 14.35 -16.28
N LEU A 27 -23.95 14.18 -16.54
CA LEU A 27 -24.49 14.21 -17.91
C LEU A 27 -24.33 15.60 -18.56
N GLN A 28 -24.21 16.67 -17.77
CA GLN A 28 -23.87 18.00 -18.30
C GLN A 28 -22.44 18.05 -18.87
N SER A 29 -21.53 17.14 -18.51
CA SER A 29 -20.24 17.02 -19.19
C SER A 29 -20.41 16.54 -20.64
N VAL A 30 -21.34 15.61 -20.86
CA VAL A 30 -21.66 15.07 -22.20
C VAL A 30 -22.50 16.04 -23.02
N TYR A 31 -23.46 16.72 -22.39
CA TYR A 31 -24.47 17.52 -23.08
C TYR A 31 -24.31 19.05 -22.96
N GLY A 32 -23.36 19.53 -22.17
CA GLY A 32 -23.23 20.95 -21.80
C GLY A 32 -21.81 21.41 -21.53
N ASN A 33 -20.81 20.57 -21.82
CA ASN A 33 -19.37 20.87 -21.70
C ASN A 33 -18.96 21.36 -20.29
N MET A 34 -19.66 20.92 -19.24
CA MET A 34 -19.38 21.30 -17.84
C MET A 34 -18.54 20.23 -17.15
N SER A 35 -17.49 20.62 -16.43
CA SER A 35 -16.72 19.72 -15.57
C SER A 35 -17.02 19.98 -14.09
N TYR A 36 -16.94 18.93 -13.27
CA TYR A 36 -17.18 19.02 -11.82
C TYR A 36 -15.91 18.61 -11.07
N GLY A 37 -15.43 19.50 -10.19
CA GLY A 37 -14.30 19.25 -9.29
C GLY A 37 -14.70 18.56 -7.98
N SER A 38 -13.71 18.33 -7.11
CA SER A 38 -13.84 17.68 -5.79
C SER A 38 -14.98 18.21 -4.93
N ASP A 39 -15.15 19.53 -4.88
CA ASP A 39 -16.13 20.19 -4.00
C ASP A 39 -17.57 19.81 -4.34
N TRP A 40 -17.85 19.52 -5.62
CA TRP A 40 -19.16 19.05 -6.05
C TRP A 40 -19.44 17.63 -5.58
N TYR A 41 -18.44 16.75 -5.66
CA TYR A 41 -18.54 15.39 -5.15
C TYR A 41 -18.82 15.37 -3.65
N GLU A 42 -18.13 16.21 -2.89
CA GLU A 42 -18.36 16.35 -1.45
C GLU A 42 -19.80 16.81 -1.15
N ARG A 43 -20.29 17.85 -1.85
CA ARG A 43 -21.67 18.33 -1.70
C ARG A 43 -22.70 17.27 -2.06
N TRP A 44 -22.48 16.49 -3.11
CA TRP A 44 -23.40 15.41 -3.50
C TRP A 44 -23.41 14.28 -2.48
N ASN A 45 -22.25 13.93 -1.92
CA ASN A 45 -22.13 12.95 -0.85
C ASN A 45 -22.85 13.44 0.42
N LYS A 46 -22.59 14.68 0.86
CA LYS A 46 -23.24 15.28 2.05
C LYS A 46 -24.75 15.36 1.89
N GLY A 47 -25.23 15.69 0.70
CA GLY A 47 -26.66 15.71 0.36
C GLY A 47 -27.27 14.34 0.04
N GLN A 48 -26.52 13.24 0.17
CA GLN A 48 -26.95 11.87 -0.16
C GLN A 48 -27.61 11.75 -1.54
N ARG A 49 -27.15 12.54 -2.51
CA ARG A 49 -27.82 12.66 -3.82
C ARG A 49 -27.69 11.36 -4.61
N ILE A 50 -28.66 11.09 -5.49
CA ILE A 50 -28.63 9.92 -6.38
C ILE A 50 -27.38 9.84 -7.26
N CYS A 51 -26.75 10.97 -7.59
CA CYS A 51 -25.50 11.01 -8.35
C CYS A 51 -24.23 10.80 -7.53
N SER A 52 -24.33 10.69 -6.20
CA SER A 52 -23.20 10.40 -5.34
C SER A 52 -22.77 8.96 -5.53
N GLU A 53 -21.47 8.74 -5.73
CA GLU A 53 -20.90 7.40 -5.86
C GLU A 53 -21.22 6.50 -4.65
N ASN A 54 -21.29 7.09 -3.44
CA ASN A 54 -21.53 6.36 -2.19
C ASN A 54 -23.01 5.99 -1.98
N TYR A 55 -23.94 6.64 -2.68
CA TYR A 55 -25.39 6.38 -2.51
C TYR A 55 -26.07 5.92 -3.79
N TYR A 56 -25.42 6.05 -4.95
CA TYR A 56 -25.99 5.75 -6.27
C TYR A 56 -26.67 4.38 -6.29
N SER A 57 -25.96 3.33 -5.88
CA SER A 57 -26.48 1.96 -5.87
C SER A 57 -27.75 1.82 -5.01
N ARG A 58 -27.82 2.48 -3.85
CA ARG A 58 -28.97 2.40 -2.92
C ARG A 58 -30.28 2.88 -3.54
N TYR A 59 -30.24 3.79 -4.51
CA TYR A 59 -31.44 4.27 -5.21
C TYR A 59 -31.97 3.30 -6.27
N PHE A 60 -31.13 2.33 -6.68
CA PHE A 60 -31.44 1.39 -7.75
C PHE A 60 -31.50 -0.07 -7.29
N THR A 61 -31.21 -0.34 -6.01
CA THR A 61 -31.33 -1.68 -5.43
C THR A 61 -32.58 -1.82 -4.57
N TYR A 62 -33.24 -2.97 -4.68
CA TYR A 62 -34.37 -3.34 -3.80
C TYR A 62 -33.91 -4.00 -2.49
N ALA A 63 -32.60 -4.11 -2.28
CA ALA A 63 -31.98 -4.70 -1.09
C ALA A 63 -30.77 -3.86 -0.66
N ILE A 64 -30.43 -3.96 0.63
CA ILE A 64 -29.21 -3.36 1.20
C ILE A 64 -28.01 -4.17 0.68
N PRO A 65 -27.02 -3.52 0.04
CA PRO A 65 -25.81 -4.23 -0.42
C PRO A 65 -25.11 -4.94 0.73
N ARG A 66 -24.55 -6.11 0.46
CA ARG A 66 -23.74 -6.85 1.45
C ARG A 66 -22.55 -5.97 1.86
N GLY A 67 -22.34 -5.82 3.16
CA GLY A 67 -21.26 -4.98 3.70
C GLY A 67 -21.54 -3.48 3.68
N ASP A 68 -22.78 -3.08 3.36
CA ASP A 68 -23.18 -1.68 3.53
C ASP A 68 -23.30 -1.32 5.02
N ILE A 69 -23.03 -0.05 5.34
CA ILE A 69 -23.09 0.48 6.70
C ILE A 69 -23.92 1.76 6.68
N SER A 70 -24.84 1.92 7.62
CA SER A 70 -25.66 3.14 7.70
C SER A 70 -24.81 4.34 8.17
N ASP A 71 -25.17 5.56 7.75
CA ASP A 71 -24.42 6.75 8.20
C ASP A 71 -24.64 7.05 9.68
N GLN A 72 -25.74 6.53 10.25
CA GLN A 72 -26.00 6.57 11.69
C GLN A 72 -24.98 5.74 12.46
N VAL A 73 -24.62 4.54 11.96
CA VAL A 73 -23.56 3.73 12.58
C VAL A 73 -22.23 4.48 12.53
N ILE A 74 -21.87 5.07 11.38
CA ILE A 74 -20.62 5.85 11.26
C ILE A 74 -20.63 7.05 12.21
N GLN A 75 -21.78 7.73 12.37
CA GLN A 75 -21.90 8.84 13.30
C GLN A 75 -21.74 8.38 14.76
N ALA A 76 -22.41 7.29 15.15
CA ALA A 76 -22.27 6.71 16.48
C ALA A 76 -20.83 6.30 16.78
N LEU A 77 -20.11 5.70 15.82
CA LEU A 77 -18.69 5.39 15.97
C LEU A 77 -17.86 6.64 16.27
N SER A 78 -18.13 7.77 15.59
CA SER A 78 -17.41 9.03 15.83
C SER A 78 -17.76 9.69 17.16
N ASP A 79 -19.02 9.59 17.59
CA ASP A 79 -19.54 10.30 18.78
C ASP A 79 -19.30 9.52 20.07
N GLU A 80 -19.18 8.19 19.98
CA GLU A 80 -19.08 7.30 21.15
C GLU A 80 -17.68 6.74 21.36
N SER A 81 -16.78 6.81 20.36
CA SER A 81 -15.47 6.16 20.45
C SER A 81 -14.57 6.70 21.55
N GLU A 82 -14.75 7.96 21.96
CA GLU A 82 -14.02 8.55 23.09
C GLU A 82 -14.21 7.77 24.41
N LYS A 83 -15.30 6.99 24.53
CA LYS A 83 -15.67 6.23 25.73
C LYS A 83 -15.23 4.78 25.68
N TRP A 84 -14.60 4.36 24.60
CA TRP A 84 -14.19 2.97 24.43
C TRP A 84 -13.03 2.63 25.36
N GLU A 85 -13.21 1.57 26.14
CA GLU A 85 -12.10 0.86 26.77
C GLU A 85 -11.59 -0.16 25.76
N LEU A 86 -10.39 0.08 25.21
CA LEU A 86 -9.88 -0.68 24.07
C LEU A 86 -8.94 -1.78 24.51
N ASP A 87 -9.45 -3.00 24.47
CA ASP A 87 -8.66 -4.21 24.25
C ASP A 87 -9.15 -4.91 22.96
N ARG A 88 -8.41 -5.92 22.51
CA ARG A 88 -8.71 -6.61 21.24
C ARG A 88 -10.03 -7.40 21.30
N GLU A 89 -10.37 -7.98 22.44
CA GLU A 89 -11.55 -8.84 22.61
C GLU A 89 -12.83 -8.01 22.74
N SER A 90 -12.75 -6.86 23.41
CA SER A 90 -13.86 -5.92 23.62
C SER A 90 -13.98 -4.86 22.52
N ASN A 91 -13.14 -4.92 21.48
CA ASN A 91 -13.11 -3.93 20.40
C ASN A 91 -14.50 -3.76 19.75
N PRO A 92 -15.11 -2.55 19.81
CA PRO A 92 -16.46 -2.31 19.28
C PRO A 92 -16.60 -2.51 17.76
N LEU A 93 -15.49 -2.58 17.03
CA LEU A 93 -15.49 -2.87 15.59
C LEU A 93 -15.63 -4.37 15.29
N ASN A 94 -15.61 -5.26 16.28
CA ASN A 94 -15.72 -6.72 16.08
C ASN A 94 -16.97 -7.14 15.30
N GLU A 95 -18.07 -6.41 15.42
CA GLU A 95 -19.32 -6.73 14.70
C GLU A 95 -19.47 -5.96 13.37
N ILE A 96 -18.65 -4.93 13.15
CA ILE A 96 -18.83 -3.96 12.05
C ILE A 96 -17.74 -4.11 11.00
N LEU A 97 -16.48 -4.26 11.41
CA LEU A 97 -15.33 -4.38 10.51
C LEU A 97 -15.16 -5.86 10.15
N THR A 98 -15.60 -6.20 8.95
CA THR A 98 -15.47 -7.55 8.37
C THR A 98 -14.86 -7.41 6.97
N PRO A 99 -14.35 -8.49 6.35
CA PRO A 99 -13.85 -8.42 4.98
C PRO A 99 -14.86 -7.84 3.97
N ALA A 100 -16.16 -8.08 4.17
CA ALA A 100 -17.22 -7.57 3.30
C ALA A 100 -17.57 -6.09 3.53
N SER A 101 -17.35 -5.56 4.73
CA SER A 101 -17.75 -4.20 5.13
C SER A 101 -16.56 -3.24 5.30
N SER A 102 -15.33 -3.76 5.32
CA SER A 102 -14.09 -3.00 5.54
C SER A 102 -13.98 -1.80 4.59
N GLU A 103 -14.13 -2.01 3.29
CA GLU A 103 -14.06 -0.95 2.28
C GLU A 103 -15.06 0.17 2.57
N THR A 104 -16.33 -0.17 2.78
CA THR A 104 -17.40 0.80 3.06
C THR A 104 -17.14 1.55 4.35
N LEU A 105 -16.74 0.85 5.42
CA LEU A 105 -16.45 1.44 6.74
C LEU A 105 -15.32 2.45 6.63
N ILE A 106 -14.19 2.03 6.07
CA ILE A 106 -12.98 2.84 5.94
C ILE A 106 -13.26 4.05 5.06
N LYS A 107 -13.88 3.85 3.88
CA LYS A 107 -14.23 4.96 2.97
C LYS A 107 -15.08 6.01 3.66
N LYS A 108 -16.11 5.59 4.42
CA LYS A 108 -16.99 6.53 5.14
C LYS A 108 -16.31 7.25 6.28
N LEU A 109 -15.48 6.56 7.07
CA LEU A 109 -14.70 7.18 8.13
C LEU A 109 -13.66 8.17 7.58
N ARG A 110 -12.98 7.84 6.47
CA ARG A 110 -12.05 8.76 5.79
C ARG A 110 -12.72 10.05 5.33
N HIS A 111 -13.95 9.97 4.83
CA HIS A 111 -14.70 11.17 4.45
C HIS A 111 -15.04 12.09 5.63
N LYS A 112 -15.09 11.55 6.84
CA LYS A 112 -15.39 12.31 8.07
C LYS A 112 -14.17 12.56 8.93
N SER A 113 -12.98 12.05 8.58
CA SER A 113 -11.83 12.00 9.50
C SER A 113 -11.46 13.37 10.07
N GLY A 114 -11.50 14.44 9.26
CA GLY A 114 -11.22 15.80 9.71
C GLY A 114 -12.29 16.43 10.63
N GLU A 115 -13.46 15.80 10.79
CA GLU A 115 -14.55 16.22 11.67
C GLU A 115 -14.51 15.49 13.03
N ILE A 116 -13.65 14.48 13.19
CA ILE A 116 -13.55 13.64 14.40
C ILE A 116 -12.66 14.32 15.44
N GLY A 117 -13.15 14.44 16.68
CA GLY A 117 -12.39 15.00 17.80
C GLY A 117 -11.13 14.19 18.15
N ALA A 118 -10.20 14.78 18.90
CA ALA A 118 -8.91 14.17 19.22
C ALA A 118 -9.05 12.83 19.99
N ASP A 119 -9.85 12.79 21.06
CA ASP A 119 -10.04 11.59 21.88
C ASP A 119 -10.70 10.44 21.09
N ALA A 120 -11.73 10.78 20.32
CA ALA A 120 -12.36 9.86 19.39
C ALA A 120 -11.37 9.35 18.32
N SER A 121 -10.49 10.21 17.83
CA SER A 121 -9.47 9.85 16.84
C SER A 121 -8.42 8.89 17.40
N ILE A 122 -7.97 9.10 18.65
CA ILE A 122 -7.09 8.17 19.37
C ILE A 122 -7.73 6.78 19.45
N ALA A 123 -8.99 6.73 19.90
CA ALA A 123 -9.71 5.47 20.08
C ALA A 123 -9.92 4.75 18.73
N LEU A 124 -10.39 5.45 17.70
CA LEU A 124 -10.61 4.87 16.37
C LEU A 124 -9.31 4.39 15.72
N ALA A 125 -8.22 5.15 15.82
CA ALA A 125 -6.93 4.75 15.26
C ALA A 125 -6.45 3.42 15.86
N VAL A 126 -6.54 3.28 17.19
CA VAL A 126 -6.18 2.04 17.89
C VAL A 126 -7.14 0.90 17.52
N ALA A 127 -8.45 1.14 17.54
CA ALA A 127 -9.45 0.12 17.27
C ALA A 127 -9.35 -0.46 15.85
N ILE A 128 -9.16 0.40 14.84
CA ILE A 128 -8.96 -0.02 13.45
C ILE A 128 -7.66 -0.84 13.33
N THR A 129 -6.59 -0.38 13.98
CA THR A 129 -5.27 -1.02 13.88
C THR A 129 -5.26 -2.43 14.50
N GLN A 130 -5.92 -2.62 15.64
CA GLN A 130 -6.09 -3.93 16.30
C GLN A 130 -6.81 -4.98 15.44
N LYS A 131 -7.56 -4.53 14.43
CA LYS A 131 -8.38 -5.33 13.52
C LYS A 131 -7.84 -5.39 12.10
N SER A 132 -6.61 -4.92 11.89
CA SER A 132 -6.02 -4.79 10.56
C SER A 132 -5.82 -6.12 9.82
N ASP A 133 -5.77 -7.25 10.54
CA ASP A 133 -5.73 -8.59 9.96
C ASP A 133 -7.06 -9.05 9.35
N GLU A 134 -8.16 -8.36 9.62
CA GLU A 134 -9.48 -8.62 9.02
C GLU A 134 -9.80 -7.69 7.83
N ILE A 135 -8.89 -6.76 7.52
CA ILE A 135 -9.04 -5.81 6.41
C ILE A 135 -8.53 -6.45 5.12
N SER A 136 -9.39 -6.49 4.11
CA SER A 136 -9.06 -7.04 2.79
C SER A 136 -7.89 -6.29 2.13
N ASN A 137 -6.87 -7.04 1.70
CA ASN A 137 -5.73 -6.52 0.94
C ASN A 137 -5.57 -7.27 -0.41
N PRO A 138 -6.48 -7.07 -1.37
CA PRO A 138 -6.40 -7.75 -2.66
C PRO A 138 -5.21 -7.24 -3.48
N GLU A 139 -4.59 -8.13 -4.25
CA GLU A 139 -3.60 -7.73 -5.26
C GLU A 139 -4.32 -6.99 -6.40
N VAL A 140 -3.97 -5.72 -6.59
CA VAL A 140 -4.57 -4.82 -7.59
C VAL A 140 -3.51 -3.87 -8.15
N LEU A 141 -3.73 -3.37 -9.36
CA LEU A 141 -2.81 -2.42 -10.03
C LEU A 141 -2.50 -1.19 -9.17
N TYR A 142 -3.51 -0.67 -8.48
CA TYR A 142 -3.38 0.51 -7.63
C TYR A 142 -3.49 0.11 -6.16
N SER A 143 -2.40 -0.42 -5.61
CA SER A 143 -2.35 -0.93 -4.22
C SER A 143 -2.79 0.11 -3.19
N TRP A 144 -2.54 1.41 -3.43
CA TRP A 144 -2.99 2.47 -2.53
C TRP A 144 -4.52 2.61 -2.43
N MET A 145 -5.29 2.04 -3.36
CA MET A 145 -6.75 2.05 -3.33
C MET A 145 -7.36 0.88 -2.55
N THR A 146 -6.56 -0.10 -2.11
CA THR A 146 -7.07 -1.24 -1.35
C THR A 146 -7.66 -0.78 -0.01
N PRO A 147 -8.65 -1.51 0.55
CA PRO A 147 -9.13 -1.24 1.90
C PRO A 147 -7.98 -1.20 2.91
N PHE A 148 -6.98 -2.08 2.76
CA PHE A 148 -5.78 -2.13 3.61
C PHE A 148 -5.00 -0.82 3.62
N SER A 149 -4.56 -0.32 2.46
CA SER A 149 -3.83 0.95 2.38
C SER A 149 -4.70 2.14 2.79
N GLN A 150 -5.98 2.13 2.43
CA GLN A 150 -6.93 3.17 2.85
C GLN A 150 -7.14 3.19 4.37
N ALA A 151 -7.10 2.03 5.05
CA ALA A 151 -7.17 1.96 6.50
C ALA A 151 -5.93 2.59 7.15
N ALA A 152 -4.73 2.31 6.64
CA ALA A 152 -3.51 2.94 7.13
C ALA A 152 -3.50 4.46 6.89
N MET A 153 -4.00 4.93 5.74
CA MET A 153 -4.23 6.35 5.50
C MET A 153 -5.23 6.97 6.49
N LEU A 154 -6.33 6.26 6.78
CA LEU A 154 -7.31 6.69 7.79
C LEU A 154 -6.65 6.81 9.16
N VAL A 155 -5.89 5.80 9.58
CA VAL A 155 -5.12 5.83 10.84
C VAL A 155 -4.18 7.04 10.86
N SER A 156 -3.46 7.31 9.77
CA SER A 156 -2.63 8.52 9.68
C SER A 156 -3.45 9.80 9.77
N ASP A 157 -4.62 9.88 9.13
CA ASP A 157 -5.49 11.07 9.19
C ASP A 157 -6.01 11.30 10.62
N LEU A 158 -6.41 10.23 11.32
CA LEU A 158 -6.85 10.29 12.72
C LEU A 158 -5.72 10.72 13.67
N ILE A 159 -4.49 10.24 13.45
CA ILE A 159 -3.33 10.68 14.23
C ILE A 159 -3.11 12.20 14.08
N GLN A 160 -3.39 12.79 12.91
CA GLN A 160 -3.23 14.23 12.71
C GLN A 160 -4.24 15.07 13.48
N ASN A 161 -5.38 14.51 13.87
CA ASN A 161 -6.36 15.22 14.72
C ASN A 161 -5.87 15.41 16.17
N VAL A 162 -4.82 14.70 16.56
CA VAL A 162 -4.22 14.77 17.90
C VAL A 162 -3.19 15.90 17.96
N SER A 163 -2.95 16.44 19.16
CA SER A 163 -1.94 17.48 19.40
C SER A 163 -0.56 17.01 18.94
N LYS A 164 0.21 17.89 18.27
CA LYS A 164 1.53 17.56 17.69
C LYS A 164 2.47 16.77 18.62
N PRO A 165 2.64 17.15 19.90
CA PRO A 165 3.48 16.41 20.85
C PRO A 165 3.09 14.94 21.02
N ASP A 166 1.81 14.60 20.92
CA ASP A 166 1.31 13.25 21.23
C ASP A 166 1.21 12.34 20.00
N ARG A 167 1.34 12.90 18.78
CA ARG A 167 1.16 12.16 17.52
C ARG A 167 2.16 11.01 17.37
N ALA A 168 3.41 11.23 17.75
CA ALA A 168 4.46 10.22 17.64
C ALA A 168 4.19 9.02 18.55
N ASP A 169 3.73 9.28 19.77
CA ASP A 169 3.38 8.23 20.73
C ASP A 169 2.15 7.45 20.30
N LEU A 170 1.13 8.12 19.73
CA LEU A 170 0.00 7.42 19.13
C LEU A 170 0.41 6.55 17.94
N ALA A 171 1.31 7.03 17.07
CA ALA A 171 1.81 6.26 15.94
C ALA A 171 2.55 4.99 16.41
N LYS A 172 3.44 5.12 17.41
CA LYS A 172 4.13 3.98 18.03
C LYS A 172 3.14 2.99 18.66
N LYS A 173 2.13 3.50 19.39
CA LYS A 173 1.06 2.67 19.95
C LYS A 173 0.30 1.90 18.86
N CYS A 174 -0.01 2.53 17.73
CA CYS A 174 -0.66 1.84 16.60
C CYS A 174 0.26 0.74 16.03
N ILE A 175 1.55 1.02 15.85
CA ILE A 175 2.53 0.01 15.44
C ILE A 175 2.55 -1.16 16.43
N ASP A 176 2.52 -0.91 17.73
CA ASP A 176 2.58 -1.97 18.74
C ASP A 176 1.33 -2.86 18.74
N VAL A 177 0.14 -2.27 18.62
CA VAL A 177 -1.13 -3.02 18.69
C VAL A 177 -1.54 -3.68 17.36
N ALA A 178 -0.88 -3.35 16.26
CA ALA A 178 -1.15 -4.00 14.97
C ALA A 178 -0.78 -5.50 15.06
N PRO A 179 -1.71 -6.42 14.74
CA PRO A 179 -1.48 -7.87 14.84
C PRO A 179 -0.57 -8.45 13.76
N ILE A 180 -0.40 -7.76 12.63
CA ILE A 180 0.37 -8.23 11.47
C ILE A 180 1.44 -7.20 11.08
N LEU A 181 2.59 -7.71 10.64
CA LEU A 181 3.78 -6.92 10.34
C LEU A 181 3.56 -5.95 9.18
N GLU A 182 2.85 -6.39 8.15
CA GLU A 182 2.55 -5.63 6.95
C GLU A 182 1.81 -4.33 7.29
N PHE A 183 0.89 -4.38 8.25
CA PHE A 183 0.13 -3.19 8.64
C PHE A 183 0.97 -2.23 9.48
N LYS A 184 1.94 -2.72 10.27
CA LYS A 184 2.93 -1.87 10.96
C LYS A 184 3.73 -1.03 9.96
N LEU A 185 4.19 -1.66 8.88
CA LEU A 185 4.92 -1.02 7.79
C LEU A 185 4.01 -0.03 7.03
N GLU A 186 2.77 -0.43 6.74
CA GLU A 186 1.82 0.40 5.99
C GLU A 186 1.42 1.66 6.78
N ILE A 187 1.25 1.57 8.11
CA ILE A 187 1.06 2.76 8.98
C ILE A 187 2.22 3.73 8.80
N PHE A 188 3.46 3.26 8.96
CA PHE A 188 4.64 4.12 8.89
C PHE A 188 4.86 4.77 7.52
N LYS A 189 4.52 4.03 6.45
CA LYS A 189 4.54 4.52 5.07
C LYS A 189 3.59 5.71 4.85
N TRP A 190 2.40 5.67 5.44
CA TRP A 190 1.37 6.70 5.22
C TRP A 190 1.40 7.87 6.20
N LEU A 191 2.27 7.87 7.22
CA LEU A 191 2.46 9.03 8.08
C LEU A 191 2.82 10.28 7.26
N LYS A 192 2.05 11.36 7.41
CA LYS A 192 2.31 12.62 6.68
C LYS A 192 3.66 13.19 7.10
N ARG A 193 4.53 13.43 6.13
CA ARG A 193 5.86 14.02 6.34
C ARG A 193 5.88 15.44 5.82
N GLU A 194 6.66 16.30 6.46
CA GLU A 194 6.91 17.64 5.93
C GLU A 194 7.52 17.53 4.52
N ASP A 195 6.96 18.29 3.57
CA ASP A 195 7.43 18.36 2.19
C ASP A 195 7.80 19.81 1.89
N GLU A 196 9.09 20.06 1.63
CA GLU A 196 9.60 21.40 1.31
C GLU A 196 8.88 22.05 0.10
N LYS A 197 8.32 21.23 -0.80
CA LYS A 197 7.60 21.68 -2.00
C LYS A 197 6.09 21.82 -1.77
N LYS A 198 5.54 21.30 -0.67
CA LYS A 198 4.13 21.41 -0.28
C LYS A 198 4.03 21.93 1.15
N PRO A 199 3.87 23.26 1.34
CA PRO A 199 3.97 23.91 2.65
C PRO A 199 2.75 23.67 3.56
N GLU A 200 1.97 22.61 3.39
CA GLU A 200 0.92 22.24 4.34
C GLU A 200 1.59 21.86 5.68
N LYS A 201 1.56 22.82 6.62
CA LYS A 201 2.36 22.84 7.87
C LYS A 201 1.94 21.82 8.95
N ASP A 202 1.06 20.88 8.62
CA ASP A 202 0.51 19.93 9.59
C ASP A 202 0.90 18.49 9.28
N ALA A 203 2.20 18.22 9.39
CA ALA A 203 2.84 16.92 9.21
C ALA A 203 3.83 16.63 10.34
N PHE A 204 4.39 15.41 10.36
CA PHE A 204 5.47 15.04 11.26
C PHE A 204 6.80 15.65 10.81
N SER A 205 7.59 16.13 11.77
CA SER A 205 8.98 16.53 11.53
C SER A 205 9.85 15.33 11.19
N GLU A 206 11.01 15.57 10.58
CA GLU A 206 11.99 14.51 10.31
C GLU A 206 12.43 13.78 11.58
N GLU A 207 12.61 14.51 12.69
CA GLU A 207 12.98 13.94 13.99
C GLU A 207 11.91 12.98 14.52
N SER A 208 10.63 13.36 14.43
CA SER A 208 9.53 12.47 14.84
C SER A 208 9.43 11.24 13.94
N ILE A 209 9.63 11.40 12.62
CA ILE A 209 9.64 10.25 11.69
C ILE A 209 10.81 9.31 11.99
N ASP A 210 11.99 9.85 12.30
CA ASP A 210 13.17 9.06 12.68
C ASP A 210 12.93 8.30 14.00
N GLU A 211 12.31 8.95 14.99
CA GLU A 211 11.96 8.31 16.25
C GLU A 211 10.96 7.15 16.06
N ILE A 212 9.88 7.38 15.30
CA ILE A 212 8.89 6.33 14.99
C ILE A 212 9.54 5.21 14.15
N GLY A 213 10.42 5.56 13.21
CA GLY A 213 11.16 4.59 12.40
C GLY A 213 12.08 3.70 13.23
N LYS A 214 12.81 4.27 14.21
CA LYS A 214 13.62 3.53 15.19
C LYS A 214 12.76 2.61 16.06
N HIS A 215 11.57 3.04 16.45
CA HIS A 215 10.62 2.18 17.16
C HIS A 215 10.18 1.00 16.30
N LEU A 216 9.74 1.26 15.07
CA LEU A 216 9.38 0.22 14.11
C LEU A 216 10.53 -0.76 13.85
N GLY A 217 11.74 -0.25 13.59
CA GLY A 217 12.92 -1.08 13.38
C GLY A 217 13.22 -2.02 14.55
N LYS A 218 13.05 -1.56 15.80
CA LYS A 218 13.17 -2.41 17.00
C LYS A 218 12.10 -3.49 17.06
N VAL A 219 10.85 -3.17 16.69
CA VAL A 219 9.75 -4.14 16.63
C VAL A 219 10.06 -5.23 15.60
N ILE A 220 10.44 -4.84 14.38
CA ILE A 220 10.85 -5.79 13.32
C ILE A 220 12.02 -6.66 13.78
N ALA A 221 13.10 -6.05 14.28
CA ALA A 221 14.27 -6.78 14.74
C ALA A 221 13.96 -7.75 15.90
N HIS A 222 12.97 -7.43 16.75
CA HIS A 222 12.49 -8.34 17.79
C HIS A 222 11.75 -9.54 17.19
N GLU A 223 10.87 -9.34 16.21
CA GLU A 223 10.18 -10.42 15.52
C GLU A 223 11.15 -11.36 14.77
N LEU A 224 12.25 -10.83 14.24
CA LEU A 224 13.29 -11.62 13.57
C LEU A 224 14.15 -12.45 14.53
N LYS A 225 14.31 -12.03 15.80
CA LYS A 225 15.06 -12.79 16.81
C LYS A 225 14.44 -14.13 17.14
N ASP A 226 13.13 -14.28 16.93
CA ASP A 226 12.43 -15.56 17.06
C ASP A 226 12.78 -16.55 15.92
N LYS A 227 13.78 -16.21 15.09
CA LYS A 227 14.30 -17.01 13.96
C LYS A 227 13.22 -17.38 12.95
N LYS A 228 12.18 -16.57 12.83
CA LYS A 228 11.20 -16.74 11.77
C LYS A 228 11.82 -16.31 10.46
N ASP A 229 11.63 -17.13 9.45
CA ASP A 229 11.98 -16.78 8.08
C ASP A 229 11.02 -15.69 7.60
N ILE A 230 11.54 -14.47 7.50
CA ILE A 230 10.75 -13.30 7.12
C ILE A 230 10.25 -13.39 5.67
N THR A 231 10.96 -14.15 4.81
CA THR A 231 10.60 -14.38 3.42
C THR A 231 9.35 -15.25 3.28
N LEU A 232 9.00 -16.00 4.34
CA LEU A 232 7.75 -16.76 4.41
C LEU A 232 6.64 -16.01 5.15
N LEU A 233 7.00 -15.18 6.13
CA LEU A 233 6.03 -14.42 6.90
C LEU A 233 5.44 -13.24 6.12
N ALA A 234 6.31 -12.45 5.48
CA ALA A 234 5.95 -11.18 4.85
C ALA A 234 6.67 -11.00 3.49
N PRO A 235 6.51 -11.94 2.53
CA PRO A 235 7.27 -11.96 1.28
C PRO A 235 7.17 -10.66 0.48
N ALA A 236 5.97 -10.05 0.40
CA ALA A 236 5.76 -8.81 -0.35
C ALA A 236 6.37 -7.57 0.31
N SER A 237 6.80 -7.67 1.58
CA SER A 237 7.30 -6.54 2.37
C SER A 237 8.81 -6.53 2.55
N ILE A 238 9.53 -7.52 2.01
CA ILE A 238 10.98 -7.67 2.19
C ILE A 238 11.76 -6.40 1.83
N PRO A 239 11.54 -5.73 0.68
CA PRO A 239 12.29 -4.51 0.35
C PRO A 239 12.14 -3.41 1.42
N ILE A 240 10.92 -3.23 1.94
CA ILE A 240 10.61 -2.21 2.94
C ILE A 240 11.18 -2.61 4.30
N ILE A 241 11.13 -3.89 4.65
CA ILE A 241 11.72 -4.43 5.88
C ILE A 241 13.23 -4.22 5.88
N PHE A 242 13.92 -4.60 4.80
CA PHE A 242 15.37 -4.46 4.68
C PHE A 242 15.81 -3.00 4.78
N TYR A 243 15.16 -2.11 4.02
CA TYR A 243 15.38 -0.67 4.13
C TYR A 243 15.20 -0.17 5.57
N THR A 244 14.13 -0.60 6.25
CA THR A 244 13.80 -0.16 7.61
C THR A 244 14.86 -0.61 8.62
N LEU A 245 15.33 -1.85 8.51
CA LEU A 245 16.37 -2.41 9.39
C LEU A 245 17.71 -1.68 9.21
N ASN A 246 18.18 -1.53 7.98
CA ASN A 246 19.44 -0.84 7.71
C ASN A 246 19.39 0.65 8.09
N LYS A 247 18.25 1.31 7.87
CA LYS A 247 18.09 2.73 8.16
C LYS A 247 17.95 3.02 9.65
N PHE A 248 17.14 2.23 10.36
CA PHE A 248 16.68 2.59 11.70
C PHE A 248 17.19 1.68 12.82
N VAL A 249 17.83 0.55 12.51
CA VAL A 249 18.46 -0.33 13.50
C VAL A 249 19.97 -0.15 13.46
N GLU A 250 20.62 -0.66 12.42
CA GLU A 250 22.05 -0.48 12.18
C GLU A 250 22.40 -0.77 10.73
N LYS A 251 23.39 -0.05 10.19
CA LYS A 251 23.85 -0.24 8.82
C LYS A 251 24.46 -1.64 8.68
N GLY A 252 23.95 -2.42 7.73
CA GLY A 252 24.45 -3.77 7.45
C GLY A 252 23.75 -4.88 8.21
N TYR A 253 22.76 -4.56 9.07
CA TYR A 253 21.92 -5.55 9.75
C TYR A 253 21.39 -6.64 8.81
N VAL A 254 20.95 -6.21 7.62
CA VAL A 254 20.37 -7.09 6.61
C VAL A 254 21.39 -8.12 6.11
N ASN A 255 22.67 -7.77 5.99
CA ASN A 255 23.70 -8.71 5.53
C ASN A 255 23.84 -9.89 6.49
N ASP A 256 23.99 -9.60 7.79
CA ASP A 256 24.17 -10.64 8.80
C ASP A 256 22.93 -11.53 8.91
N TYR A 257 21.73 -10.93 8.84
CA TYR A 257 20.48 -11.66 8.85
C TYR A 257 20.32 -12.58 7.63
N VAL A 258 20.59 -12.07 6.43
CA VAL A 258 20.46 -12.84 5.18
C VAL A 258 21.49 -13.95 5.10
N ASP A 259 22.73 -13.73 5.55
CA ASP A 259 23.74 -14.80 5.64
C ASP A 259 23.24 -15.94 6.53
N GLU A 260 22.71 -15.65 7.72
CA GLU A 260 22.14 -16.66 8.61
C GLU A 260 20.92 -17.38 8.01
N LEU A 261 20.14 -16.68 7.17
CA LEU A 261 18.94 -17.24 6.55
C LEU A 261 19.32 -18.21 5.43
N ILE A 262 20.21 -17.80 4.53
CA ILE A 262 20.71 -18.62 3.42
C ILE A 262 21.43 -19.87 3.94
N LEU A 263 22.20 -19.74 5.02
CA LEU A 263 22.84 -20.89 5.68
C LEU A 263 21.85 -21.96 6.17
N LYS A 264 20.62 -21.56 6.53
CA LYS A 264 19.56 -22.47 6.98
C LYS A 264 18.73 -23.00 5.81
N ASP A 265 18.41 -22.13 4.86
CA ASP A 265 17.64 -22.45 3.66
C ASP A 265 18.11 -21.62 2.47
N PRO A 266 18.92 -22.18 1.56
CA PRO A 266 19.40 -21.45 0.38
C PRO A 266 18.28 -20.89 -0.51
N GLU A 267 17.11 -21.53 -0.53
CA GLU A 267 15.94 -21.05 -1.29
C GLU A 267 15.42 -19.70 -0.78
N SER A 268 15.82 -19.26 0.42
CA SER A 268 15.51 -17.92 0.89
C SER A 268 16.06 -16.84 -0.04
N LEU A 269 17.18 -17.11 -0.72
CA LEU A 269 17.76 -16.16 -1.67
C LEU A 269 16.84 -15.92 -2.88
N ILE A 270 16.22 -16.98 -3.39
CA ILE A 270 15.24 -16.91 -4.47
C ILE A 270 14.03 -16.09 -4.01
N ARG A 271 13.51 -16.37 -2.81
CA ARG A 271 12.37 -15.62 -2.24
C ARG A 271 12.70 -14.14 -2.00
N ILE A 272 13.92 -13.83 -1.57
CA ILE A 272 14.40 -12.46 -1.43
C ILE A 272 14.41 -11.78 -2.81
N ILE A 273 15.06 -12.35 -3.82
CA ILE A 273 15.13 -11.70 -5.14
C ILE A 273 13.74 -11.56 -5.76
N ASP A 274 12.88 -12.58 -5.68
CA ASP A 274 11.49 -12.52 -6.16
C ASP A 274 10.70 -11.38 -5.51
N SER A 275 10.93 -11.08 -4.23
CA SER A 275 10.23 -9.99 -3.54
C SER A 275 10.52 -8.58 -4.12
N TYR A 276 11.65 -8.42 -4.83
CA TYR A 276 11.99 -7.19 -5.52
C TYR A 276 11.41 -7.14 -6.95
N VAL A 277 11.00 -8.28 -7.50
CA VAL A 277 10.45 -8.35 -8.86
C VAL A 277 9.05 -7.74 -8.90
N PRO A 278 8.81 -6.73 -9.76
CA PRO A 278 7.52 -6.05 -9.82
C PRO A 278 6.44 -6.93 -10.45
N THR A 279 5.20 -6.70 -10.03
CA THR A 279 4.02 -7.27 -10.67
C THR A 279 3.60 -6.40 -11.86
N ALA A 280 3.59 -6.98 -13.05
CA ALA A 280 3.03 -6.40 -14.26
C ALA A 280 1.56 -6.81 -14.45
N TRP A 281 0.79 -5.98 -15.15
CA TRP A 281 -0.64 -6.18 -15.37
C TRP A 281 -0.93 -6.20 -16.87
N GLY A 282 -1.55 -7.29 -17.34
CA GLY A 282 -1.98 -7.38 -18.73
C GLY A 282 -3.07 -6.36 -19.01
N MET A 283 -2.80 -5.39 -19.91
CA MET A 283 -3.74 -4.30 -20.22
C MET A 283 -5.08 -4.81 -20.79
N GLU A 284 -5.08 -5.96 -21.46
CA GLU A 284 -6.29 -6.54 -22.07
C GLU A 284 -6.98 -7.57 -21.16
N SER A 285 -6.21 -8.36 -20.40
CA SER A 285 -6.74 -9.44 -19.55
C SER A 285 -7.04 -9.01 -18.12
N GLY A 286 -6.39 -7.94 -17.63
CA GLY A 286 -6.42 -7.53 -16.22
C GLY A 286 -5.74 -8.51 -15.26
N VAL A 287 -5.06 -9.54 -15.79
CA VAL A 287 -4.39 -10.57 -14.99
C VAL A 287 -2.98 -10.10 -14.64
N SER A 288 -2.61 -10.25 -13.37
CA SER A 288 -1.26 -9.97 -12.87
C SER A 288 -0.29 -11.09 -13.23
N HIS A 289 0.96 -10.74 -13.47
CA HIS A 289 2.09 -11.66 -13.60
C HIS A 289 3.37 -10.98 -13.12
N LYS A 290 4.39 -11.76 -12.75
CA LYS A 290 5.72 -11.22 -12.45
C LYS A 290 6.40 -10.72 -13.73
N SER A 291 7.07 -9.58 -13.64
CA SER A 291 7.94 -9.05 -14.69
C SER A 291 9.38 -9.61 -14.56
N ASP A 292 10.33 -9.00 -15.27
CA ASP A 292 11.77 -9.22 -15.08
C ASP A 292 12.32 -8.48 -13.83
N PHE A 293 13.40 -9.03 -13.25
CA PHE A 293 14.30 -8.34 -12.32
C PHE A 293 15.27 -7.47 -13.12
N GLU A 294 15.02 -6.16 -13.20
CA GLU A 294 15.81 -5.23 -14.01
C GLU A 294 16.76 -4.37 -13.15
N ARG A 295 17.43 -3.39 -13.79
CA ARG A 295 18.44 -2.55 -13.15
C ARG A 295 17.94 -1.81 -11.91
N ASP A 296 16.70 -1.33 -11.93
CA ASP A 296 16.12 -0.63 -10.78
C ASP A 296 15.95 -1.57 -9.57
N GLN A 297 15.53 -2.82 -9.81
CA GLN A 297 15.41 -3.84 -8.77
C GLN A 297 16.79 -4.25 -8.23
N TYR A 298 17.77 -4.40 -9.12
CA TYR A 298 19.16 -4.62 -8.73
C TYR A 298 19.69 -3.50 -7.84
N ASN A 299 19.51 -2.24 -8.23
CA ASN A 299 19.95 -1.09 -7.45
C ASN A 299 19.24 -1.03 -6.09
N SER A 300 17.94 -1.34 -6.04
CA SER A 300 17.17 -1.35 -4.79
C SER A 300 17.54 -2.50 -3.86
N LEU A 301 17.90 -3.68 -4.38
CA LEU A 301 18.38 -4.80 -3.57
C LEU A 301 19.78 -4.49 -3.03
N THR A 302 20.67 -4.02 -3.90
CA THR A 302 22.08 -3.76 -3.57
C THR A 302 22.31 -2.51 -2.72
N SER A 303 21.31 -1.63 -2.61
CA SER A 303 21.34 -0.55 -1.61
C SER A 303 21.21 -1.07 -0.18
N GLU A 304 20.60 -2.24 0.01
CA GLU A 304 20.33 -2.84 1.32
C GLU A 304 21.16 -4.09 1.63
N LEU A 305 21.60 -4.81 0.60
CA LEU A 305 22.32 -6.07 0.73
C LEU A 305 23.60 -6.04 -0.13
N ASP A 306 24.72 -6.52 0.41
CA ASP A 306 25.99 -6.54 -0.32
C ASP A 306 25.89 -7.46 -1.55
N ALA A 307 26.07 -6.87 -2.74
CA ALA A 307 26.00 -7.59 -4.00
C ALA A 307 26.99 -8.76 -4.08
N SER A 308 28.16 -8.63 -3.45
CA SER A 308 29.20 -9.67 -3.42
C SER A 308 28.74 -10.87 -2.59
N LYS A 309 28.02 -10.63 -1.49
CA LYS A 309 27.42 -11.71 -0.68
C LYS A 309 26.35 -12.45 -1.46
N VAL A 310 25.49 -11.72 -2.17
CA VAL A 310 24.48 -12.32 -3.05
C VAL A 310 25.15 -13.19 -4.12
N LEU A 311 26.15 -12.64 -4.82
CA LEU A 311 26.86 -13.38 -5.88
C LEU A 311 27.53 -14.65 -5.34
N ASN A 312 28.24 -14.57 -4.22
CA ASN A 312 28.88 -15.73 -3.59
C ASN A 312 27.85 -16.80 -3.17
N ALA A 313 26.68 -16.39 -2.69
CA ALA A 313 25.60 -17.30 -2.34
C ALA A 313 25.01 -18.00 -3.58
N ILE A 314 24.84 -17.27 -4.70
CA ILE A 314 24.42 -17.85 -5.98
C ILE A 314 25.47 -18.86 -6.46
N GLU A 315 26.75 -18.50 -6.47
CA GLU A 315 27.83 -19.39 -6.90
C GLU A 315 27.90 -20.68 -6.07
N THR A 316 27.68 -20.57 -4.76
CA THR A 316 27.78 -21.70 -3.82
C THR A 316 26.59 -22.64 -3.91
N HIS A 317 25.36 -22.10 -3.97
CA HIS A 317 24.14 -22.89 -3.82
C HIS A 317 23.38 -23.11 -5.13
N PHE A 318 23.58 -22.24 -6.12
CA PHE A 318 22.90 -22.27 -7.41
C PHE A 318 23.90 -22.07 -8.56
N PRO A 319 24.95 -22.90 -8.67
CA PRO A 319 26.03 -22.71 -9.65
C PRO A 319 25.53 -22.66 -11.10
N GLN A 320 24.40 -23.31 -11.41
CA GLN A 320 23.76 -23.25 -12.72
C GLN A 320 23.36 -21.81 -13.13
N SER A 321 22.98 -20.97 -12.18
CA SER A 321 22.58 -19.58 -12.44
C SER A 321 23.76 -18.64 -12.70
N MET A 322 25.00 -19.13 -12.58
CA MET A 322 26.22 -18.39 -12.94
C MET A 322 26.49 -18.40 -14.46
N GLU A 323 25.94 -19.38 -15.18
CA GLU A 323 26.10 -19.58 -16.63
C GLU A 323 25.14 -18.68 -17.43
N VAL A 324 25.34 -17.37 -17.36
CA VAL A 324 24.53 -16.39 -18.10
C VAL A 324 25.08 -16.10 -19.51
N SER A 325 24.18 -15.97 -20.49
CA SER A 325 24.50 -15.54 -21.84
C SER A 325 24.93 -14.07 -21.91
N ASP A 326 25.46 -13.64 -23.06
CA ASP A 326 25.71 -12.22 -23.33
C ASP A 326 24.41 -11.40 -23.38
N ASP A 327 23.33 -12.00 -23.90
CA ASP A 327 22.00 -11.41 -23.89
C ASP A 327 21.35 -11.52 -22.50
N PHE A 328 20.54 -10.51 -22.14
CA PHE A 328 19.83 -10.48 -20.87
C PHE A 328 18.78 -11.61 -20.80
N PRO A 329 18.78 -12.45 -19.75
CA PRO A 329 17.83 -13.54 -19.62
C PRO A 329 16.43 -12.99 -19.32
N ARG A 330 15.54 -13.00 -20.31
CA ARG A 330 14.19 -12.42 -20.24
C ARG A 330 13.15 -13.49 -19.92
N LEU A 331 12.12 -13.11 -19.17
CA LEU A 331 10.95 -13.96 -18.92
C LEU A 331 10.06 -14.00 -20.17
N TYR A 332 10.01 -15.16 -20.85
CA TYR A 332 9.24 -15.33 -22.09
C TYR A 332 8.02 -16.26 -22.01
N ASP A 333 7.87 -17.10 -20.97
CA ASP A 333 6.70 -18.00 -20.76
C ASP A 333 6.58 -18.54 -19.31
N ASP A 334 5.42 -19.12 -18.97
CA ASP A 334 5.04 -19.60 -17.60
C ASP A 334 5.72 -20.91 -17.15
N ASP A 335 6.42 -21.63 -18.05
CA ASP A 335 7.03 -22.96 -17.79
C ASP A 335 8.48 -22.90 -17.24
N THR A 336 9.08 -21.71 -17.10
CA THR A 336 10.43 -21.55 -16.52
C THR A 336 10.36 -21.63 -14.99
N GLU A 337 11.34 -22.27 -14.35
CA GLU A 337 11.59 -22.12 -12.91
C GLU A 337 11.95 -20.64 -12.62
N LYS A 338 10.93 -19.80 -12.43
CA LYS A 338 11.03 -18.33 -12.32
C LYS A 338 12.09 -17.90 -11.30
N GLY A 339 12.27 -18.67 -10.24
CA GLY A 339 13.27 -18.43 -9.22
C GLY A 339 14.70 -18.43 -9.75
N LEU A 340 15.10 -19.46 -10.52
CA LEU A 340 16.45 -19.55 -11.08
C LEU A 340 16.71 -18.47 -12.14
N LEU A 341 15.68 -18.15 -12.94
CA LEU A 341 15.77 -17.06 -13.92
C LEU A 341 16.10 -15.72 -13.24
N PHE A 342 15.50 -15.42 -12.10
CA PHE A 342 15.79 -14.17 -11.40
C PHE A 342 17.22 -14.13 -10.82
N LEU A 343 17.79 -15.28 -10.44
CA LEU A 343 19.20 -15.37 -10.06
C LEU A 343 20.11 -15.07 -11.28
N GLU A 344 19.80 -15.62 -12.44
CA GLU A 344 20.53 -15.35 -13.69
C GLU A 344 20.45 -13.85 -14.06
N GLN A 345 19.28 -13.24 -13.93
CA GLN A 345 19.09 -11.80 -14.13
C GLN A 345 19.96 -10.97 -13.18
N PHE A 346 20.04 -11.35 -11.90
CA PHE A 346 20.93 -10.72 -10.94
C PHE A 346 22.40 -10.84 -11.38
N VAL A 347 22.87 -12.04 -11.73
CA VAL A 347 24.26 -12.29 -12.15
C VAL A 347 24.61 -11.48 -13.39
N TRP A 348 23.72 -11.45 -14.39
CA TRP A 348 23.91 -10.67 -15.61
C TRP A 348 24.03 -9.17 -15.30
N LEU A 349 23.13 -8.64 -14.47
CA LEU A 349 23.13 -7.22 -14.08
C LEU A 349 24.38 -6.86 -13.28
N HIS A 350 24.84 -7.73 -12.39
CA HIS A 350 26.06 -7.53 -11.62
C HIS A 350 27.29 -7.42 -12.55
N LYS A 351 27.44 -8.35 -13.50
CA LYS A 351 28.51 -8.30 -14.53
C LYS A 351 28.40 -7.06 -15.42
N TYR A 352 27.19 -6.64 -15.76
CA TYR A 352 26.95 -5.43 -16.53
C TYR A 352 27.38 -4.16 -15.77
N VAL A 353 27.01 -4.04 -14.49
CA VAL A 353 27.39 -2.92 -13.61
C VAL A 353 28.91 -2.83 -13.44
N LEU A 354 29.61 -3.96 -13.25
CA LEU A 354 31.07 -3.97 -13.13
C LEU A 354 31.76 -3.46 -14.40
N ARG A 355 31.30 -3.88 -15.59
CA ARG A 355 31.81 -3.39 -16.87
C ARG A 355 31.58 -1.89 -17.04
N GLU A 356 30.40 -1.38 -16.69
CA GLU A 356 30.12 0.07 -16.74
C GLU A 356 31.08 0.87 -15.85
N LEU A 357 31.41 0.36 -14.66
CA LEU A 357 32.35 1.02 -13.75
C LEU A 357 33.76 1.06 -14.34
N GLU A 358 34.25 -0.07 -14.88
CA GLU A 358 35.55 -0.15 -15.56
C GLU A 358 35.65 0.80 -16.75
N ASP A 359 34.61 0.89 -17.58
CA ASP A 359 34.56 1.80 -18.73
C ASP A 359 34.59 3.27 -18.28
N THR A 360 33.88 3.63 -17.19
CA THR A 360 33.92 5.00 -16.66
C THR A 360 35.24 5.39 -16.01
N GLU A 361 35.94 4.45 -15.38
CA GLU A 361 37.27 4.71 -14.81
C GLU A 361 38.31 4.94 -15.91
N ASN A 362 38.30 4.11 -16.95
CA ASN A 362 39.17 4.26 -18.13
C ASN A 362 38.92 5.59 -18.88
N ASP A 363 37.66 6.00 -19.04
CA ASP A 363 37.29 7.28 -19.66
C ASP A 363 37.73 8.52 -18.84
N SER A 364 37.93 8.36 -17.54
CA SER A 364 38.39 9.41 -16.63
C SER A 364 39.92 9.54 -16.61
N ASP A 365 40.63 8.43 -16.74
CA ASP A 365 42.08 8.38 -16.84
C ASP A 365 42.61 8.82 -18.22
N GLU A 366 41.84 8.62 -19.30
CA GLU A 366 42.18 9.15 -20.64
C GLU A 366 41.96 10.68 -20.78
N LYS A 367 41.24 11.31 -19.85
CA LYS A 367 40.95 12.76 -19.85
C LYS A 367 41.80 13.56 -18.85
N ALA A 368 42.61 12.90 -18.03
CA ALA A 368 43.59 13.50 -17.12
C ALA A 368 44.97 13.62 -17.78
#